data_AF-A0A3B9J104-F1
#
_entry.id   AF-A0A3B9J104-F1
#
_cell.length_a   1.000
_cell.length_b   1.000
_cell.length_c   1.000
_cell.angle_alpha   90.00
_cell.angle_beta   90.00
_cell.angle_gamma   90.00
#
_symmetry.space_group_name_H-M   'P 1'
#
loop_
_entity.id
_entity.type
_entity.pdbx_description
1 polymer ?
#
loop_
_entity_poly.entity_id
_entity_poly.type
_entity_poly.pdbx_seq_one_letter_code
_entity_poly.pdbx_strand_id
1 'polypeptide(L)' 'ARRFGLIDGESHSYREVGEELGVTAEAARRLVKRAVDELREDALVIVA' A
#
# COMPACT_ATOMS: atom_id res chain seq x y z
N ALA A 1 3.77 -2.35 1.21
CA ALA A 1 5.21 -2.18 1.44
C ALA A 1 5.93 -1.55 0.24
N ARG A 2 5.93 -2.20 -0.94
CA ARG A 2 6.57 -1.69 -2.17
C ARG A 2 6.26 -0.23 -2.51
N ARG A 3 4.97 0.15 -2.52
CA ARG A 3 4.51 1.52 -2.85
C ARG A 3 5.26 2.64 -2.10
N PHE A 4 5.63 2.40 -0.85
CA PHE A 4 6.21 3.41 0.03
C PHE A 4 7.73 3.25 0.21
N GLY A 5 8.38 2.40 -0.59
CA GLY A 5 9.83 2.19 -0.49
C GLY A 5 10.27 1.50 0.79
N LEU A 6 9.38 0.79 1.48
CA LEU A 6 9.73 0.11 2.75
C LEU A 6 10.71 -1.05 2.56
N ILE A 7 10.95 -1.47 1.32
CA ILE A 7 11.81 -2.61 0.97
C ILE A 7 13.06 -2.11 0.22
N ASP A 8 12.89 -1.23 -0.75
CA ASP A 8 13.93 -0.78 -1.68
C ASP A 8 14.28 0.71 -1.54
N GLY A 9 13.68 1.42 -0.58
CA GLY A 9 13.96 2.83 -0.31
C GLY A 9 13.30 3.81 -1.28
N GLU A 10 12.61 3.33 -2.32
CA GLU A 10 12.05 4.17 -3.36
C GLU A 10 10.52 4.09 -3.42
N SER A 11 9.87 5.23 -3.62
CA SER A 11 8.42 5.27 -3.82
C SER A 11 8.06 4.86 -5.23
N HIS A 12 7.33 3.75 -5.37
CA HIS A 12 6.82 3.28 -6.66
C HIS A 12 5.47 3.91 -7.00
N SER A 13 5.12 3.98 -8.28
CA SER A 13 3.78 4.37 -8.72
C SER A 13 2.77 3.22 -8.54
N TYR A 14 1.47 3.53 -8.54
CA TYR A 14 0.44 2.48 -8.54
C TYR A 14 0.46 1.63 -9.82
N ARG A 15 0.98 2.18 -10.92
CA ARG A 15 1.15 1.44 -12.17
C ARG A 15 2.23 0.39 -12.03
N GLU A 16 3.43 0.77 -11.58
CA GLU A 16 4.55 -0.16 -11.35
C GLU A 16 4.16 -1.26 -10.35
N VAL A 17 3.54 -0.87 -9.24
CA VAL A 17 3.03 -1.83 -8.24
C VAL A 17 1.94 -2.72 -8.83
N GLY A 18 1.05 -2.19 -9.67
CA GLY A 18 0.01 -2.96 -10.34
C GLY A 18 0.58 -3.97 -11.33
N GLU A 19 1.56 -3.57 -12.13
CA GLU A 19 2.27 -4.43 -13.10
C GLU A 19 3.00 -5.59 -12.37
N GLU A 20 3.69 -5.31 -11.26
CA GLU A 20 4.35 -6.35 -10.43
C GLU A 20 3.34 -7.34 -9.82
N LEU A 21 2.16 -6.86 -9.42
CA LEU A 21 1.11 -7.68 -8.81
C LEU A 21 0.16 -8.34 -9.83
N GLY A 22 0.32 -8.08 -11.13
CA GLY A 22 -0.56 -8.60 -12.18
C GLY A 22 -1.99 -8.01 -12.13
N VAL A 23 -2.15 -6.78 -11.63
CA VAL A 23 -3.44 -6.09 -11.49
C VAL A 23 -3.40 -4.70 -12.13
N THR A 24 -4.57 -4.08 -12.31
CA THR A 24 -4.62 -2.70 -12.81
C THR A 24 -4.08 -1.72 -11.77
N ALA A 25 -3.60 -0.55 -12.23
CA ALA A 25 -3.14 0.51 -11.33
C ALA A 25 -4.21 0.93 -10.31
N GLU A 26 -5.49 0.96 -10.71
CA GLU A 26 -6.59 1.28 -9.79
C GLU A 26 -6.86 0.16 -8.78
N ALA A 27 -6.69 -1.10 -9.17
CA ALA A 27 -6.75 -2.20 -8.22
C ALA A 27 -5.63 -2.08 -7.18
N ALA A 28 -4.38 -1.81 -7.62
CA ALA A 28 -3.26 -1.56 -6.72
C ALA A 28 -3.53 -0.37 -5.77
N ARG A 29 -4.07 0.74 -6.28
CA ARG A 29 -4.47 1.89 -5.46
C ARG A 29 -5.48 1.51 -4.38
N ARG A 30 -6.55 0.79 -4.74
CA ARG A 30 -7.58 0.36 -3.78
C ARG A 30 -7.02 -0.58 -2.72
N LEU A 31 -6.14 -1.50 -3.10
CA LEU A 31 -5.46 -2.41 -2.16
C LEU A 31 -4.60 -1.63 -1.16
N VAL A 32 -3.79 -0.69 -1.64
CA VAL A 32 -2.94 0.14 -0.76
C VAL A 32 -3.80 0.98 0.18
N LYS A 33 -4.86 1.62 -0.33
CA LYS A 33 -5.76 2.42 0.51
C LYS A 33 -6.34 1.57 1.65
N ARG A 34 -6.89 0.40 1.32
CA ARG A 34 -7.48 -0.50 2.30
C ARG A 34 -6.47 -0.94 3.36
N ALA A 35 -5.26 -1.33 2.96
CA ALA A 35 -4.24 -1.75 3.90
C ALA A 35 -3.79 -0.63 4.86
N VAL A 36 -3.74 0.62 4.37
CA VAL A 36 -3.42 1.79 5.20
C VAL A 36 -4.56 2.13 6.16
N ASP A 37 -5.81 2.04 5.69
CA ASP A 37 -6.99 2.26 6.53
C ASP A 37 -7.03 1.21 7.65
N GLU A 38 -6.83 -0.08 7.34
CA GLU A 38 -6.75 -1.17 8.35
C GLU A 38 -5.62 -0.92 9.37
N LEU A 39 -4.41 -0.57 8.91
CA LEU A 39 -3.28 -0.26 9.79
C LEU A 39 -3.58 0.93 10.72
N ARG A 40 -4.34 1.92 10.25
CA ARG A 40 -4.72 3.08 11.07
C ARG A 40 -5.65 2.67 12.20
N GLU A 41 -6.64 1.83 11.91
CA GLU A 41 -7.57 1.33 12.94
C GLU A 41 -6.83 0.48 13.98
N ASP A 42 -5.93 -0.41 13.54
CA ASP A 42 -5.09 -1.21 14.44
C ASP A 42 -4.22 -0.31 15.34
N ALA A 43 -3.63 0.74 14.75
CA ALA A 43 -2.83 1.69 15.51
C ALA A 43 -3.63 2.40 16.60
N LEU A 44 -4.88 2.80 16.32
CA LEU A 44 -5.78 3.43 17.29
C LEU A 44 -6.06 2.53 18.49
N VAL A 45 -6.19 1.22 18.28
CA VAL A 45 -6.36 0.24 19.36
C VAL A 45 -5.10 0.14 20.23
N ILE A 46 -3.91 0.22 19.62
CA ILE A 46 -2.63 0.08 20.34
C ILE A 46 -2.29 1.32 21.18
N VAL A 47 -2.70 2.51 20.75
CA VAL A 47 -2.37 3.78 21.45
C VAL A 47 -3.44 4.24 22.45
N ALA A 48 -4.55 3.52 22.59
CA ALA A 48 -5.64 3.80 23.53
C ALA A 48 -5.40 3.12 24.89
#